data_AF-A0AAE9WTS2-F1
#
_entry.id   AF-A0AAE9WTS2-F1
#
_cell.length_a   1.000
_cell.length_b   1.000
_cell.length_c   1.000
_cell.angle_alpha   90.00
_cell.angle_beta   90.00
_cell.angle_gamma   90.00
#
_symmetry.space_group_name_H-M   'P 1'
#
loop_
_entity.id
_entity.type
_entity.pdbx_description
1 polymer ?
#
loop_
_entity_poly.entity_id
_entity_poly.type
_entity_poly.pdbx_seq_one_letter_code
_entity_poly.pdbx_strand_id
1 'polypeptide(L)'
;MTFPAQNAMRRIMENYAKNVRFCLICNYVNKITPAIQSRCTSFRFSPLKEEYMLNKALDIAKSENVNLTKNGVESLIRVGRGDMRRILNCLQVVSLSHKNMVIDENVILSTLDIPLPSEIKFILEHLTKSTIKESYEIITKLQEDKGYSIKDIMICLYETVLTYDYPDSAICLLLKNFGEIEERCASGATEQITLSSLISAFIEFRNELFKLKYEPNKA
;
A
#
# COMPACT_ATOMS: atom_id res chain seq x y z
N MET A 1 8.23 18.35 -14.97
CA MET A 1 8.55 19.31 -16.04
C MET A 1 7.34 20.18 -16.30
N THR A 2 7.46 21.51 -16.21
CA THR A 2 6.35 22.45 -16.42
C THR A 2 5.95 22.48 -17.90
N PHE A 3 4.69 22.82 -18.21
CA PHE A 3 4.20 22.92 -19.59
C PHE A 3 5.06 23.82 -20.51
N PRO A 4 5.54 25.00 -20.06
CA PRO A 4 6.43 25.83 -20.88
C PRO A 4 7.74 25.13 -21.25
N ALA A 5 8.34 24.41 -20.30
CA ALA A 5 9.56 23.64 -20.55
C ALA A 5 9.33 22.52 -21.57
N GLN A 6 8.16 21.85 -21.52
CA GLN A 6 7.80 20.83 -22.52
C GLN A 6 7.65 21.44 -23.93
N ASN A 7 7.04 22.62 -24.02
CA ASN A 7 6.86 23.31 -25.30
C ASN A 7 8.21 23.77 -25.89
N ALA A 8 9.13 24.24 -25.05
CA ALA A 8 10.49 24.55 -25.48
C ALA A 8 11.24 23.29 -25.94
N MET A 9 11.15 22.21 -25.16
CA MET A 9 11.79 20.93 -25.48
C MET A 9 11.33 20.36 -26.81
N ARG A 10 10.03 20.47 -27.12
CA ARG A 10 9.48 20.06 -28.43
C ARG A 10 10.24 20.70 -29.59
N ARG A 11 10.51 22.01 -29.55
CA ARG A 11 11.24 22.73 -30.62
C ARG A 11 12.66 22.18 -30.77
N ILE A 12 13.32 21.88 -29.65
CA ILE A 12 14.67 21.29 -29.64
C ILE A 12 14.64 19.89 -30.26
N MET A 13 13.66 19.07 -29.91
CA MET A 13 13.50 17.73 -30.47
C MET A 13 13.28 17.76 -31.99
N GLU A 14 12.51 18.73 -32.49
CA GLU A 14 12.28 18.91 -33.93
C GLU A 14 13.54 19.39 -34.66
N ASN A 15 14.21 20.43 -34.14
CA ASN A 15 15.37 21.04 -34.79
C ASN A 15 16.56 20.08 -34.88
N TYR A 16 16.76 19.24 -33.87
CA TYR A 16 17.93 18.36 -33.76
C TYR A 16 17.63 16.88 -34.04
N ALA A 17 16.44 16.55 -34.58
CA ALA A 17 16.01 15.17 -34.83
C ALA A 17 16.96 14.35 -35.72
N LYS A 18 17.74 15.01 -36.58
CA LYS A 18 18.70 14.33 -37.48
C LYS A 18 19.94 13.80 -36.76
N ASN A 19 20.39 14.50 -35.71
CA ASN A 19 21.69 14.26 -35.08
C ASN A 19 21.57 13.81 -33.62
N VAL A 20 20.42 14.01 -32.97
CA VAL A 20 20.21 13.73 -31.55
C VAL A 20 19.00 12.83 -31.37
N ARG A 21 19.16 11.81 -30.52
CA ARG A 21 18.06 10.95 -30.06
C ARG A 21 17.72 11.30 -28.62
N PHE A 22 16.42 11.44 -28.34
CA PHE A 22 15.91 11.75 -27.01
C PHE A 22 15.28 10.50 -26.40
N CYS A 23 15.57 10.24 -25.13
CA CYS A 23 14.88 9.24 -24.32
C CYS A 23 14.21 9.95 -23.14
N LEU A 24 12.90 9.79 -23.02
CA LEU A 24 12.10 10.38 -21.95
C LEU A 24 11.55 9.28 -21.07
N ILE A 25 11.81 9.38 -19.77
CA ILE A 25 11.30 8.44 -18.77
C ILE A 25 10.27 9.18 -17.92
N CYS A 26 9.08 8.62 -17.78
CA CYS A 26 8.00 9.19 -16.96
C CYS A 26 7.09 8.10 -16.39
N ASN A 27 6.48 8.37 -15.24
CA ASN A 27 5.49 7.46 -14.62
C ASN A 27 4.07 7.71 -15.14
N TYR A 28 3.80 8.91 -15.63
CA TYR A 28 2.46 9.37 -15.99
C TYR A 28 2.46 10.01 -17.37
N VAL A 29 1.98 9.28 -18.36
CA VAL A 29 1.94 9.74 -19.76
C VAL A 29 1.03 10.96 -19.92
N ASN A 30 -0.07 11.04 -19.18
CA ASN A 30 -0.98 12.19 -19.17
C ASN A 30 -0.33 13.51 -18.71
N LYS A 31 0.81 13.47 -18.00
CA LYS A 31 1.59 14.66 -17.63
C LYS A 31 2.54 15.12 -18.74
N ILE A 32 2.67 14.37 -19.83
CA ILE A 32 3.48 14.73 -21.00
C ILE A 32 2.56 15.32 -22.08
N THR A 33 2.95 16.44 -22.69
CA THR A 33 2.11 17.07 -23.73
C THR A 33 1.95 16.17 -24.96
N PRO A 34 0.77 16.15 -25.60
CA PRO A 34 0.55 15.38 -26.84
C PRO A 34 1.57 15.70 -27.96
N ALA A 35 2.08 16.93 -27.96
CA ALA A 35 3.11 17.35 -28.91
C ALA A 35 4.46 16.63 -28.70
N ILE A 36 4.86 16.35 -27.46
CA ILE A 36 6.04 15.51 -27.21
C ILE A 36 5.72 14.04 -27.50
N GLN A 37 4.56 13.55 -27.06
CA GLN A 37 4.18 12.14 -27.24
C GLN A 37 4.18 11.73 -28.72
N SER A 38 3.64 12.56 -29.62
CA SER A 38 3.61 12.29 -31.06
C SER A 38 4.99 12.18 -31.73
N ARG A 39 6.07 12.63 -31.08
CA ARG A 39 7.45 12.58 -31.60
C ARG A 39 8.26 11.42 -31.01
N CYS A 40 7.69 10.66 -30.08
CA CYS A 40 8.34 9.56 -29.39
C CYS A 40 7.62 8.24 -29.65
N THR A 41 8.37 7.16 -29.78
CA THR A 41 7.81 5.81 -29.66
C THR A 41 7.59 5.52 -28.18
N SER A 42 6.35 5.18 -27.81
CA SER A 42 5.99 4.88 -26.42
C SER A 42 6.30 3.42 -26.07
N PHE A 43 7.07 3.23 -25.00
CA PHE A 43 7.29 1.93 -24.38
C PHE A 43 6.66 1.94 -22.99
N ARG A 44 5.64 1.12 -22.78
CA ARG A 44 4.96 1.00 -21.50
C ARG A 44 5.61 -0.10 -20.68
N PHE A 45 6.19 0.27 -19.55
CA PHE A 45 6.68 -0.67 -18.56
C PHE A 45 5.54 -1.00 -17.61
N SER A 46 5.01 -2.23 -17.72
CA SER A 46 4.06 -2.76 -16.76
C SER A 46 4.78 -3.19 -15.47
N PRO A 47 4.10 -3.21 -14.32
CA PRO A 47 4.63 -3.83 -13.11
C PRO A 47 5.17 -5.23 -13.39
N LEU A 48 6.25 -5.60 -12.71
CA LEU A 48 6.86 -6.92 -12.90
C LEU A 48 5.93 -8.01 -12.38
N LYS A 49 5.88 -9.14 -13.10
CA LYS A 49 5.17 -10.32 -12.61
C LYS A 49 5.89 -10.88 -11.38
N GLU A 50 5.13 -11.45 -10.46
CA GLU A 50 5.63 -12.01 -9.21
C GLU A 50 6.71 -13.06 -9.42
N GLU A 51 6.57 -13.93 -10.43
CA GLU A 51 7.56 -14.96 -10.79
C GLU A 51 8.95 -14.37 -11.07
N TYR A 52 9.02 -13.27 -11.84
CA TYR A 52 10.30 -12.62 -12.16
C TYR A 52 10.92 -11.95 -10.95
N MET A 53 10.10 -11.37 -10.08
CA MET A 53 10.55 -10.74 -8.84
C MET A 53 11.07 -11.80 -7.85
N LEU A 54 10.37 -12.92 -7.72
CA LEU A 54 10.74 -14.05 -6.87
C LEU A 54 12.10 -14.61 -7.27
N ASN A 55 12.27 -14.93 -8.55
CA ASN A 55 13.52 -15.48 -9.06
C ASN A 55 14.69 -14.52 -8.80
N LYS A 56 14.50 -13.23 -9.10
CA LYS A 56 15.56 -12.24 -8.91
C LYS A 56 15.88 -12.00 -7.43
N ALA A 57 14.88 -12.00 -6.55
CA ALA A 57 15.09 -11.86 -5.11
C ALA A 57 15.85 -13.06 -4.53
N LEU A 58 15.50 -14.29 -4.94
CA LEU A 58 16.22 -15.50 -4.53
C LEU A 58 17.66 -15.54 -5.04
N ASP A 59 17.90 -15.12 -6.28
CA ASP A 59 19.24 -15.05 -6.85
C ASP A 59 20.14 -14.10 -6.05
N ILE A 60 19.61 -12.93 -5.70
CA ILE A 60 20.34 -11.91 -4.92
C ILE A 60 20.55 -12.36 -3.47
N ALA A 61 19.54 -12.97 -2.86
CA ALA A 61 19.67 -13.53 -1.53
C ALA A 61 20.76 -14.60 -1.47
N LYS A 62 20.86 -15.47 -2.50
CA LYS A 62 21.95 -16.45 -2.60
C LYS A 62 23.32 -15.78 -2.80
N SER A 63 23.43 -14.76 -3.65
CA SER A 63 24.72 -14.09 -3.88
C SER A 63 25.23 -13.34 -2.65
N GLU A 64 24.31 -12.78 -1.86
CA GLU A 64 24.63 -12.02 -0.64
C GLU A 64 24.62 -12.90 0.63
N ASN A 65 24.44 -14.23 0.50
CA ASN A 65 24.34 -15.19 1.61
C ASN A 65 23.28 -14.83 2.67
N VAL A 66 22.12 -14.38 2.19
CA VAL A 66 20.96 -14.03 3.02
C VAL A 66 20.03 -15.24 3.18
N ASN A 67 19.81 -15.67 4.42
CA ASN A 67 18.92 -16.80 4.73
C ASN A 67 17.45 -16.36 4.76
N LEU A 68 16.75 -16.50 3.62
CA LEU A 68 15.31 -16.26 3.51
C LEU A 68 14.48 -17.54 3.67
N THR A 69 13.38 -17.45 4.43
CA THR A 69 12.33 -18.48 4.44
C THR A 69 11.38 -18.29 3.25
N LYS A 70 10.58 -19.33 2.92
CA LYS A 70 9.54 -19.24 1.89
C LYS A 70 8.54 -18.12 2.18
N ASN A 71 8.01 -18.07 3.40
CA ASN A 71 7.08 -17.02 3.83
C ASN A 71 7.72 -15.62 3.78
N GLY A 72 9.02 -15.52 4.10
CA GLY A 72 9.76 -14.28 3.96
C GLY A 72 9.82 -13.79 2.51
N VAL A 73 10.08 -14.68 1.55
CA VAL A 73 10.10 -14.33 0.12
C VAL A 73 8.72 -13.89 -0.37
N GLU A 74 7.66 -14.61 0.00
CA GLU A 74 6.28 -14.26 -0.35
C GLU A 74 5.88 -12.90 0.23
N SER A 75 6.20 -12.64 1.50
CA SER A 75 5.97 -11.35 2.14
C SER A 75 6.73 -10.22 1.45
N LEU A 76 7.99 -10.45 1.09
CA LEU A 76 8.81 -9.47 0.38
C LEU A 76 8.19 -9.08 -0.98
N ILE A 77 7.67 -10.05 -1.72
CA ILE A 77 6.98 -9.83 -3.00
C ILE A 77 5.67 -9.06 -2.78
N ARG A 78 4.89 -9.45 -1.77
CA ARG A 78 3.64 -8.77 -1.40
C ARG A 78 3.88 -7.29 -1.08
N VAL A 79 4.92 -6.99 -0.30
CA VAL A 79 5.28 -5.59 0.03
C VAL A 79 5.81 -4.84 -1.20
N GLY A 80 6.51 -5.54 -2.10
CA GLY A 80 7.03 -4.98 -3.34
C GLY A 80 5.97 -4.42 -4.30
N ARG A 81 4.77 -5.01 -4.33
CA ARG A 81 3.64 -4.61 -5.22
C ARG A 81 4.06 -4.35 -6.68
N GLY A 82 4.94 -5.20 -7.23
CA GLY A 82 5.42 -5.07 -8.61
C GLY A 82 6.64 -4.16 -8.81
N ASP A 83 7.17 -3.54 -7.75
CA ASP A 83 8.38 -2.72 -7.78
C ASP A 83 9.60 -3.48 -7.23
N MET A 84 10.48 -3.91 -8.15
CA MET A 84 11.72 -4.61 -7.79
C MET A 84 12.67 -3.74 -6.95
N ARG A 85 12.68 -2.42 -7.14
CA ARG A 85 13.52 -1.53 -6.34
C ARG A 85 13.10 -1.56 -4.88
N ARG A 86 11.79 -1.56 -4.62
CA ARG A 86 11.25 -1.66 -3.26
C ARG A 86 11.68 -2.99 -2.62
N ILE A 87 11.52 -4.10 -3.35
CA ILE A 87 11.94 -5.44 -2.91
C ILE A 87 13.42 -5.45 -2.51
N LEU A 88 14.31 -4.93 -3.35
CA LEU A 88 15.75 -4.93 -3.09
C LEU A 88 16.13 -4.04 -1.91
N ASN A 89 15.55 -2.86 -1.82
CA ASN A 89 15.78 -1.97 -0.69
C ASN A 89 15.33 -2.63 0.62
N CYS A 90 14.15 -3.26 0.62
CA CYS A 90 13.66 -3.98 1.79
C CYS A 90 14.62 -5.13 2.16
N LEU A 91 15.01 -5.97 1.19
CA LEU A 91 15.93 -7.08 1.41
C LEU A 91 17.27 -6.61 1.99
N GLN A 92 17.81 -5.51 1.46
CA GLN A 92 19.07 -4.92 1.94
C GLN A 92 18.94 -4.42 3.37
N VAL A 93 17.88 -3.67 3.69
CA VAL A 93 17.65 -3.15 5.04
C VAL A 93 17.51 -4.29 6.04
N VAL A 94 16.68 -5.29 5.73
CA VAL A 94 16.48 -6.46 6.61
C VAL A 94 17.78 -7.23 6.81
N SER A 95 18.55 -7.47 5.74
CA SER A 95 19.83 -8.16 5.83
C SER A 95 20.87 -7.41 6.67
N LEU A 96 20.86 -6.08 6.65
CA LEU A 96 21.78 -5.26 7.44
C LEU A 96 21.39 -5.24 8.92
N SER A 97 20.09 -5.17 9.21
CA SER A 97 19.55 -5.16 10.58
C SER A 97 19.67 -6.51 11.28
N HIS A 98 19.50 -7.61 10.54
CA HIS A 98 19.43 -8.96 11.08
C HIS A 98 20.53 -9.87 10.51
N LYS A 99 21.79 -9.48 10.74
CA LYS A 99 22.95 -10.27 10.29
C LYS A 99 22.88 -11.70 10.84
N ASN A 100 23.03 -12.68 9.96
CA ASN A 100 23.05 -14.13 10.26
C ASN A 100 21.76 -14.71 10.87
N MET A 101 20.65 -13.97 10.83
CA MET A 101 19.33 -14.51 11.20
C MET A 101 18.60 -15.06 9.98
N VAL A 102 17.66 -15.97 10.26
CA VAL A 102 16.69 -16.43 9.28
C VAL A 102 15.62 -15.36 9.13
N ILE A 103 15.47 -14.84 7.92
CA ILE A 103 14.48 -13.80 7.61
C ILE A 103 13.14 -14.47 7.32
N ASP A 104 12.18 -14.23 8.21
CA ASP A 104 10.78 -14.62 8.08
C ASP A 104 9.88 -13.44 7.71
N GLU A 105 8.59 -13.71 7.54
CA GLU A 105 7.59 -12.68 7.25
C GLU A 105 7.53 -11.61 8.35
N ASN A 106 7.61 -12.01 9.61
CA ASN A 106 7.48 -11.10 10.75
C ASN A 106 8.63 -10.10 10.79
N VAL A 107 9.86 -10.56 10.59
CA VAL A 107 11.07 -9.71 10.54
C VAL A 107 10.96 -8.70 9.40
N ILE A 108 10.45 -9.10 8.23
CA ILE A 108 10.27 -8.18 7.10
C ILE A 108 9.23 -7.11 7.44
N LEU A 109 8.06 -7.52 7.94
CA LEU A 109 6.98 -6.58 8.27
C LEU A 109 7.38 -5.62 9.39
N SER A 110 8.04 -6.12 10.44
CA SER A 110 8.52 -5.28 11.55
C SER A 110 9.60 -4.29 11.12
N THR A 111 10.48 -4.67 10.18
CA THR A 111 11.54 -3.76 9.68
C THR A 111 10.96 -2.64 8.81
N LEU A 112 9.78 -2.83 8.25
CA LEU A 112 9.10 -1.87 7.38
C LEU A 112 7.98 -1.11 8.11
N ASP A 113 7.88 -1.28 9.43
CA ASP A 113 6.82 -0.71 10.27
C ASP A 113 5.40 -1.04 9.77
N ILE A 114 5.24 -2.20 9.11
CA ILE A 114 3.95 -2.70 8.63
C ILE A 114 3.33 -3.55 9.75
N PRO A 115 2.08 -3.27 10.18
CA PRO A 115 1.42 -4.05 11.21
C PRO A 115 1.34 -5.54 10.88
N LEU A 116 1.58 -6.39 11.89
CA LEU A 116 1.52 -7.84 11.72
C LEU A 116 0.07 -8.30 11.49
N PRO A 117 -0.17 -9.38 10.71
CA PRO A 117 -1.51 -9.90 10.47
C PRO A 117 -2.27 -10.25 11.76
N SER A 118 -1.56 -10.70 12.80
CA SER A 118 -2.14 -10.97 14.12
C SER A 118 -2.59 -9.71 14.84
N GLU A 119 -1.83 -8.62 14.73
CA GLU A 119 -2.15 -7.33 15.35
C GLU A 119 -3.35 -6.68 14.62
N ILE A 120 -3.40 -6.78 13.30
CA ILE A 120 -4.53 -6.28 12.51
C ILE A 120 -5.82 -7.06 12.83
N LYS A 121 -5.75 -8.38 13.00
CA LYS A 121 -6.90 -9.17 13.46
C LYS A 121 -7.36 -8.73 14.85
N PHE A 122 -6.42 -8.49 15.76
CA PHE A 122 -6.74 -7.96 17.10
C PHE A 122 -7.43 -6.60 17.02
N ILE A 123 -6.92 -5.67 16.20
CA ILE A 123 -7.55 -4.36 15.96
C ILE A 123 -8.96 -4.52 15.38
N LEU A 124 -9.14 -5.39 14.37
CA LEU A 124 -10.43 -5.64 13.74
C LEU A 124 -11.45 -6.21 14.73
N GLU A 125 -11.05 -7.15 15.59
CA GLU A 125 -11.92 -7.71 16.62
C GLU A 125 -12.39 -6.66 17.63
N HIS A 126 -11.50 -5.74 18.04
CA HIS A 126 -11.85 -4.64 18.93
C HIS A 126 -12.76 -3.62 18.25
N LEU A 127 -12.46 -3.22 17.01
CA LEU A 127 -13.30 -2.30 16.24
C LEU A 127 -14.72 -2.84 16.02
N THR A 128 -14.88 -4.16 15.90
CA THR A 128 -16.18 -4.80 15.68
C THR A 128 -16.98 -5.07 16.97
N LYS A 129 -16.35 -5.07 18.15
CA LYS A 129 -17.01 -5.45 19.43
C LYS A 129 -17.00 -4.33 20.48
N SER A 130 -15.89 -3.65 20.68
CA SER A 130 -15.65 -2.73 21.79
C SER A 130 -16.35 -1.38 21.62
N THR A 131 -16.37 -0.56 22.68
CA THR A 131 -16.89 0.81 22.63
C THR A 131 -15.90 1.77 21.93
N ILE A 132 -16.37 2.96 21.54
CA ILE A 132 -15.53 3.97 20.85
C ILE A 132 -14.27 4.29 21.66
N LYS A 133 -14.45 4.53 22.96
CA LYS A 133 -13.38 4.95 23.87
C LYS A 133 -12.33 3.85 24.04
N GLU A 134 -12.78 2.60 24.26
CA GLU A 134 -11.88 1.45 24.39
C GLU A 134 -11.08 1.22 23.11
N SER A 135 -11.74 1.25 21.94
CA SER A 135 -11.06 1.08 20.64
C SER A 135 -10.03 2.19 20.41
N TYR A 136 -10.35 3.43 20.78
CA TYR A 136 -9.43 4.55 20.67
C TYR A 136 -8.19 4.37 21.56
N GLU A 137 -8.37 4.00 22.83
CA GLU A 137 -7.27 3.77 23.76
C GLU A 137 -6.37 2.60 23.32
N ILE A 138 -6.96 1.51 22.82
CA ILE A 138 -6.21 0.33 22.35
C ILE A 138 -5.36 0.69 21.13
N ILE A 139 -5.95 1.34 20.12
CA ILE A 139 -5.22 1.68 18.90
C ILE A 139 -4.15 2.73 19.19
N THR A 140 -4.45 3.74 20.02
CA THR A 140 -3.46 4.77 20.40
C THR A 140 -2.27 4.14 21.13
N LYS A 141 -2.50 3.21 22.07
CA LYS A 141 -1.42 2.46 22.73
C LYS A 141 -0.58 1.67 21.75
N LEU A 142 -1.21 0.98 20.79
CA LEU A 142 -0.48 0.25 19.74
C LEU A 142 0.36 1.19 18.87
N GLN A 143 -0.14 2.39 18.55
CA GLN A 143 0.62 3.40 17.82
C GLN A 143 1.82 3.91 18.63
N GLU A 144 1.66 4.13 19.94
CA GLU A 144 2.74 4.59 20.83
C GLU A 144 3.81 3.50 21.04
N ASP A 145 3.39 2.25 21.22
CA ASP A 145 4.29 1.13 21.51
C ASP A 145 5.06 0.65 20.26
N LYS A 146 4.44 0.69 19.08
CA LYS A 146 4.98 0.13 17.83
C LYS A 146 5.35 1.17 16.77
N GLY A 147 4.89 2.41 16.91
CA GLY A 147 5.17 3.47 15.94
C GLY A 147 4.35 3.38 14.64
N TYR A 148 3.27 2.59 14.61
CA TYR A 148 2.48 2.41 13.39
C TYR A 148 1.71 3.68 12.99
N SER A 149 1.73 3.99 11.69
CA SER A 149 0.84 5.01 11.13
C SER A 149 -0.57 4.46 10.96
N ILE A 150 -1.58 5.32 11.18
CA ILE A 150 -2.99 4.99 10.90
C ILE A 150 -3.19 4.61 9.44
N LYS A 151 -2.41 5.19 8.52
CA LYS A 151 -2.50 4.87 7.10
C LYS A 151 -2.15 3.41 6.84
N ASP A 152 -1.09 2.91 7.46
CA ASP A 152 -0.67 1.52 7.31
C ASP A 152 -1.66 0.55 7.97
N ILE A 153 -2.19 0.91 9.15
CA ILE A 153 -3.27 0.16 9.80
C ILE A 153 -4.51 0.11 8.90
N MET A 154 -4.90 1.24 8.30
CA MET A 154 -6.08 1.34 7.43
C MET A 154 -5.92 0.49 6.16
N ILE A 155 -4.75 0.52 5.51
CA ILE A 155 -4.46 -0.31 4.32
C ILE A 155 -4.55 -1.79 4.69
N CYS A 156 -3.95 -2.19 5.81
CA CYS A 156 -3.98 -3.59 6.24
C CYS A 156 -5.39 -4.04 6.66
N LEU A 157 -6.17 -3.17 7.30
CA LEU A 157 -7.58 -3.42 7.63
C LEU A 157 -8.42 -3.57 6.37
N TYR A 158 -8.23 -2.71 5.36
CA TYR A 158 -8.91 -2.81 4.08
C TYR A 158 -8.64 -4.16 3.40
N GLU A 159 -7.36 -4.56 3.29
CA GLU A 159 -7.00 -5.87 2.72
C GLU A 159 -7.61 -7.01 3.53
N THR A 160 -7.59 -6.91 4.86
CA THR A 160 -8.12 -7.94 5.76
C THR A 160 -9.63 -8.06 5.63
N VAL A 161 -10.39 -6.96 5.69
CA VAL A 161 -11.86 -6.95 5.60
C VAL A 161 -12.36 -7.61 4.32
N LEU A 162 -11.67 -7.40 3.19
CA LEU A 162 -12.01 -8.03 1.90
C LEU A 162 -11.82 -9.55 1.89
N THR A 163 -11.06 -10.11 2.83
CA THR A 163 -10.91 -11.57 2.97
C THR A 163 -12.00 -12.22 3.82
N TYR A 164 -12.75 -11.43 4.60
CA TYR A 164 -13.84 -11.93 5.44
C TYR A 164 -15.17 -11.95 4.68
N ASP A 165 -16.00 -12.94 4.99
CA ASP A 165 -17.34 -13.11 4.40
C ASP A 165 -18.38 -12.25 5.15
N TYR A 166 -18.32 -10.93 4.93
CA TYR A 166 -19.33 -10.00 5.41
C TYR A 166 -20.38 -9.72 4.32
N PRO A 167 -21.63 -9.37 4.68
CA PRO A 167 -22.64 -8.97 3.71
C PRO A 167 -22.20 -7.78 2.84
N ASP A 168 -22.48 -7.85 1.54
CA ASP A 168 -22.06 -6.86 0.54
C ASP A 168 -22.47 -5.43 0.91
N SER A 169 -23.67 -5.22 1.45
CA SER A 169 -24.15 -3.88 1.84
C SER A 169 -23.30 -3.27 2.96
N ALA A 170 -22.89 -4.08 3.94
CA ALA A 170 -22.05 -3.64 5.03
C ALA A 170 -20.61 -3.39 4.53
N ILE A 171 -20.05 -4.28 3.72
CA ILE A 171 -18.73 -4.06 3.09
C ILE A 171 -18.74 -2.79 2.26
N CYS A 172 -19.75 -2.57 1.41
CA CYS A 172 -19.86 -1.39 0.55
C CYS A 172 -19.84 -0.09 1.36
N LEU A 173 -20.56 -0.04 2.49
CA LEU A 173 -20.55 1.11 3.40
C LEU A 173 -19.15 1.36 3.96
N LEU A 174 -18.48 0.30 4.43
CA LEU A 174 -17.14 0.40 5.00
C LEU A 174 -16.09 0.82 3.96
N LEU A 175 -16.18 0.29 2.73
CA LEU A 175 -15.31 0.67 1.62
C LEU A 175 -15.47 2.13 1.21
N LYS A 176 -16.72 2.62 1.18
CA LYS A 176 -16.99 4.04 0.95
C LYS A 176 -16.32 4.92 2.01
N ASN A 177 -16.49 4.55 3.28
CA ASN A 177 -15.89 5.28 4.40
C ASN A 177 -14.35 5.24 4.36
N PHE A 178 -13.73 4.11 3.99
CA PHE A 178 -12.28 4.04 3.77
C PHE A 178 -11.80 5.03 2.71
N GLY A 179 -12.51 5.14 1.58
CA GLY A 179 -12.18 6.10 0.52
C GLY A 179 -12.25 7.56 0.99
N GLU A 180 -13.30 7.93 1.73
CA GLU A 180 -13.43 9.29 2.29
C GLU A 180 -12.34 9.60 3.32
N ILE A 181 -11.98 8.63 4.15
CA ILE A 181 -10.89 8.79 5.13
C ILE A 181 -9.54 8.93 4.43
N GLU A 182 -9.28 8.12 3.40
CA GLU A 182 -8.04 8.18 2.61
C GLU A 182 -7.88 9.54 1.90
N GLU A 183 -8.96 10.10 1.35
CA GLU A 183 -8.96 11.43 0.74
C GLU A 183 -8.62 12.53 1.77
N ARG A 184 -9.21 12.47 2.96
CA ARG A 184 -8.91 13.42 4.06
C ARG A 184 -7.46 13.25 4.54
N CYS A 185 -6.98 12.02 4.65
CA CYS A 185 -5.58 11.69 4.94
C CYS A 185 -4.61 12.26 3.90
N ALA A 186 -4.97 12.24 2.62
CA ALA A 186 -4.18 12.83 1.53
C ALA A 186 -4.20 14.37 1.57
N SER A 187 -5.30 14.96 2.08
CA SER A 187 -5.47 16.40 2.25
C SER A 187 -4.77 16.98 3.50
N GLY A 188 -4.09 16.13 4.30
CA GLY A 188 -3.35 16.56 5.49
C GLY A 188 -4.16 16.57 6.79
N ALA A 189 -5.19 15.74 6.90
CA ALA A 189 -5.92 15.57 8.16
C ALA A 189 -5.01 15.05 9.29
N THR A 190 -5.31 15.44 10.53
CA THR A 190 -4.58 14.97 11.71
C THR A 190 -4.88 13.50 12.01
N GLU A 191 -3.88 12.82 12.56
CA GLU A 191 -3.96 11.40 12.91
C GLU A 191 -5.10 11.10 13.91
N GLN A 192 -5.27 11.92 14.95
CA GLN A 192 -6.31 11.72 15.97
C GLN A 192 -7.74 11.77 15.38
N ILE A 193 -7.99 12.68 14.44
CA ILE A 193 -9.30 12.83 13.78
C ILE A 193 -9.51 11.68 12.79
N THR A 194 -8.48 11.26 12.07
CA THR A 194 -8.56 10.14 11.14
C THR A 194 -8.78 8.82 11.85
N LEU A 195 -8.12 8.58 12.99
CA LEU A 195 -8.41 7.44 13.87
C LEU A 195 -9.85 7.45 14.37
N SER A 196 -10.33 8.61 14.83
CA SER A 196 -11.72 8.75 15.29
C SER A 196 -12.73 8.50 14.17
N SER A 197 -12.43 8.97 12.96
CA SER A 197 -13.24 8.73 11.75
C SER A 197 -13.26 7.24 11.38
N LEU A 198 -12.11 6.56 11.48
CA LEU A 198 -11.99 5.12 11.26
C LEU A 198 -12.85 4.33 12.26
N ILE A 199 -12.76 4.64 13.55
CA ILE A 199 -13.57 3.99 14.58
C ILE A 199 -15.07 4.23 14.33
N SER A 200 -15.44 5.46 13.97
CA SER A 200 -16.82 5.81 13.60
C SER A 200 -17.34 4.96 12.42
N ALA A 201 -16.52 4.78 11.38
CA ALA A 201 -16.87 3.97 10.22
C ALA A 201 -17.13 2.50 10.60
N PHE A 202 -16.37 1.94 11.53
CA PHE A 202 -16.59 0.58 12.02
C PHE A 202 -17.85 0.45 12.89
N ILE A 203 -18.29 1.51 13.56
CA ILE A 203 -19.56 1.51 14.31
C ILE A 203 -20.76 1.53 13.36
N GLU A 204 -20.70 2.35 12.30
CA GLU A 204 -21.70 2.35 11.25
C GLU A 204 -21.80 0.98 10.58
N PHE A 205 -20.65 0.38 10.27
CA PHE A 205 -20.56 -0.99 9.76
C PHE A 205 -21.23 -2.00 10.69
N ARG A 206 -20.99 -1.93 12.01
CA ARG A 206 -21.66 -2.80 12.99
C ARG A 206 -23.16 -2.61 12.98
N ASN A 207 -23.65 -1.37 12.95
CA ASN A 207 -25.07 -1.08 12.92
C ASN A 207 -25.74 -1.68 11.67
N GLU A 208 -25.07 -1.62 10.53
CA GLU A 208 -25.56 -2.23 9.29
C GLU A 208 -25.61 -3.76 9.39
N LEU A 209 -24.57 -4.38 9.96
CA LEU A 209 -24.58 -5.82 10.27
C LEU A 209 -25.72 -6.21 11.22
N PHE A 210 -26.02 -5.39 12.22
CA PHE A 210 -27.14 -5.62 13.13
C PHE A 210 -28.49 -5.52 12.39
N LYS A 211 -28.70 -4.51 11.55
CA LYS A 211 -29.94 -4.39 10.76
C LYS A 211 -30.17 -5.63 9.90
N LEU A 212 -29.15 -6.11 9.20
CA LEU A 212 -29.27 -7.27 8.31
C LEU A 212 -29.57 -8.58 9.06
N LYS A 213 -29.09 -8.71 10.31
CA LYS A 213 -29.39 -9.88 11.14
C LYS A 213 -30.83 -9.93 11.66
N TYR A 214 -31.47 -8.77 11.86
CA TYR A 214 -32.80 -8.67 12.46
C TYR A 214 -33.92 -8.26 11.48
N GLU A 215 -33.58 -7.74 10.29
CA GLU A 215 -34.51 -7.46 9.19
C GLU A 215 -34.08 -8.17 7.88
N PRO A 216 -34.13 -9.51 7.79
CA PRO A 216 -33.73 -10.23 6.57
C PRO A 216 -34.67 -10.02 5.36
N ASN A 217 -35.82 -9.34 5.53
CA ASN A 217 -36.91 -9.27 4.55
C ASN A 217 -37.08 -7.89 3.85
N LYS A 218 -36.00 -7.12 3.67
CA LYS A 218 -36.01 -5.90 2.83
C LYS A 218 -34.88 -5.91 1.78
N ALA A 219 -34.65 -7.07 1.17
CA ALA A 219 -33.89 -7.20 -0.08
C ALA A 219 -34.85 -7.59 -1.20
#